data_AF-A0AAW8KZ79-F1
#
_entry.id   AF-A0AAW8KZ79-F1
#
_cell.length_a   1.000
_cell.length_b   1.000
_cell.length_c   1.000
_cell.angle_alpha   90.00
_cell.angle_beta   90.00
_cell.angle_gamma   90.00
#
_symmetry.space_group_name_H-M   'P 1'
#
loop_
_entity.id
_entity.type
_entity.pdbx_description
1 polymer ?
#
loop_
_entity_poly.entity_id
_entity_poly.type
_entity_poly.pdbx_seq_one_letter_code
_entity_poly.pdbx_strand_id
1 'polypeptide(L)'
;PAWLGTGAAINEVIADQQKATLDEMLQQWPYFQTLIDMLEMVLSKADANIALYYESHLTEDEDLKVLGNQLRQRLKDAVETLLKLKDESKLLSNNEVLDQSMQVRKPYLLPLHLLQAELMKRRRDYLAERQA
;
A
#
# COMPACT_ATOMS: atom_id res chain seq x y z
N PRO A 1 3.62 0.38 6.92
CA PRO A 1 3.34 1.27 8.08
C PRO A 1 2.98 2.71 7.71
N ALA A 2 3.63 3.30 6.70
CA ALA A 2 3.61 4.75 6.49
C ALA A 2 2.28 5.35 5.95
N TRP A 3 1.27 4.54 5.65
CA TRP A 3 0.00 4.99 5.04
C TRP A 3 -1.24 4.76 5.92
N LEU A 4 -1.12 3.95 6.97
CA LEU A 4 -2.28 3.52 7.76
C LEU A 4 -2.84 4.71 8.54
N GLY A 5 -4.11 5.04 8.30
CA GLY A 5 -4.83 6.13 8.96
C GLY A 5 -4.92 7.42 8.13
N THR A 6 -3.89 7.76 7.36
CA THR A 6 -3.88 9.02 6.58
C THR A 6 -4.97 9.03 5.50
N GLY A 7 -5.15 7.92 4.77
CA GLY A 7 -6.22 7.82 3.77
C GLY A 7 -7.61 7.93 4.39
N ALA A 8 -7.84 7.34 5.56
CA ALA A 8 -9.12 7.41 6.25
C ALA A 8 -9.44 8.85 6.70
N ALA A 9 -8.47 9.55 7.31
CA ALA A 9 -8.64 10.93 7.75
C ALA A 9 -8.93 11.88 6.57
N ILE A 10 -8.22 11.73 5.45
CA ILE A 10 -8.49 12.52 4.24
C ILE A 10 -9.89 12.22 3.71
N ASN A 11 -10.31 10.95 3.71
CA ASN A 11 -11.62 10.55 3.22
C ASN A 11 -12.76 11.12 4.09
N GLU A 12 -12.58 11.20 5.40
CA GLU A 12 -13.53 11.86 6.32
C GLU A 12 -13.69 13.35 5.97
N VAL A 13 -12.59 14.08 5.78
CA VAL A 13 -12.62 15.50 5.42
C VAL A 13 -13.29 15.73 4.05
N ILE A 14 -13.05 14.83 3.08
CA ILE A 14 -13.74 14.87 1.79
C ILE A 14 -15.23 14.58 1.94
N ALA A 15 -15.62 13.62 2.79
CA ALA A 15 -17.01 13.30 3.08
C ALA A 15 -17.76 14.46 3.76
N ASP A 16 -17.07 15.22 4.61
CA ASP A 16 -17.57 16.45 5.25
C ASP A 16 -17.63 17.66 4.29
N GLN A 17 -17.46 17.45 2.98
CA GLN A 17 -17.50 18.47 1.92
C GLN A 17 -16.43 19.56 2.06
N GLN A 18 -15.35 19.30 2.81
CA GLN A 18 -14.24 20.24 3.02
C GLN A 18 -13.07 20.00 2.06
N LYS A 19 -13.31 19.39 0.89
CA LYS A 19 -12.28 19.14 -0.13
C LYS A 19 -11.55 20.44 -0.54
N ALA A 20 -12.26 21.56 -0.63
CA ALA A 20 -11.68 22.85 -1.00
C ALA A 20 -10.53 23.27 -0.06
N THR A 21 -10.63 22.98 1.24
CA THR A 21 -9.56 23.25 2.22
C THR A 21 -8.34 22.38 1.94
N LEU A 22 -8.53 21.11 1.60
CA LEU A 22 -7.44 20.21 1.25
C LEU A 22 -6.74 20.63 -0.05
N ASP A 23 -7.52 21.08 -1.04
CA ASP A 23 -7.00 21.61 -2.31
C ASP A 23 -6.18 22.88 -2.06
N GLU A 24 -6.65 23.78 -1.19
CA GLU A 24 -5.89 24.97 -0.77
C GLU A 24 -4.59 24.59 -0.06
N MET A 25 -4.64 23.64 0.87
CA MET A 25 -3.45 23.13 1.55
C MET A 25 -2.45 22.51 0.57
N LEU A 26 -2.91 21.79 -0.45
CA LEU A 26 -2.01 21.24 -1.48
C LEU A 26 -1.31 22.33 -2.29
N GLN A 27 -2.01 23.43 -2.60
CA GLN A 27 -1.48 24.50 -3.44
C GLN A 27 -0.60 25.48 -2.66
N GLN A 28 -0.96 25.79 -1.41
CA GLN A 28 -0.36 26.88 -0.65
C GLN A 28 0.56 26.39 0.47
N TRP A 29 0.55 25.10 0.83
CA TRP A 29 1.33 24.57 1.94
C TRP A 29 2.34 23.49 1.49
N PRO A 30 3.62 23.86 1.28
CA PRO A 30 4.66 22.94 0.80
C PRO A 30 4.87 21.69 1.66
N TYR A 31 4.65 21.79 2.97
CA TYR A 31 4.72 20.64 3.87
C TYR A 31 3.62 19.63 3.57
N PHE A 32 2.38 20.09 3.39
CA PHE A 32 1.26 19.21 3.09
C PHE A 32 1.44 18.54 1.72
N GLN A 33 1.85 19.31 0.71
CA GLN A 33 2.22 18.77 -0.60
C GLN A 33 3.26 17.66 -0.48
N THR A 34 4.38 17.91 0.21
CA THR A 34 5.46 16.92 0.38
C THR A 34 4.97 15.65 1.10
N LEU A 35 4.09 15.80 2.10
CA LEU A 35 3.50 14.67 2.81
C LEU A 35 2.63 13.81 1.89
N ILE A 36 1.83 14.45 1.05
CA ILE A 36 0.95 13.77 0.08
C ILE A 36 1.78 13.10 -1.02
N ASP A 37 2.82 13.73 -1.53
CA ASP A 37 3.75 13.14 -2.52
C ASP A 37 4.50 11.93 -1.95
N MET A 38 4.95 12.01 -0.69
CA MET A 38 5.56 10.87 0.00
C MET A 38 4.56 9.72 0.15
N LEU A 39 3.31 10.01 0.54
CA LEU A 39 2.27 9.01 0.67
C LEU A 39 1.98 8.33 -0.66
N GLU A 40 1.87 9.10 -1.75
CA GLU A 40 1.71 8.60 -3.10
C GLU A 40 2.83 7.63 -3.50
N MET A 41 4.08 8.04 -3.26
CA MET A 41 5.24 7.20 -3.52
C MET A 41 5.19 5.88 -2.75
N VAL A 42 4.80 5.91 -1.48
CA VAL A 42 4.69 4.69 -0.67
C VAL A 42 3.58 3.78 -1.20
N LEU A 43 2.41 4.34 -1.49
CA LEU A 43 1.27 3.58 -1.99
C LEU A 43 1.56 2.97 -3.36
N SER A 44 2.30 3.66 -4.23
CA SER A 44 2.70 3.15 -5.55
C SER A 44 3.57 1.87 -5.49
N LYS A 45 4.25 1.65 -4.36
CA LYS A 45 5.12 0.49 -4.10
C LYS A 45 4.38 -0.67 -3.46
N ALA A 46 3.21 -0.43 -2.89
CA ALA A 46 2.44 -1.46 -2.22
C ALA A 46 1.71 -2.33 -3.25
N ASP A 47 1.70 -3.65 -3.01
CA ASP A 47 1.00 -4.62 -3.86
C ASP A 47 0.17 -5.56 -2.99
N ALA A 48 -1.15 -5.45 -3.13
CA ALA A 48 -2.10 -6.24 -2.36
C ALA A 48 -2.07 -7.74 -2.72
N ASN A 49 -1.69 -8.09 -3.96
CA ASN A 49 -1.60 -9.49 -4.39
C ASN A 49 -0.35 -10.14 -3.79
N ILE A 50 0.76 -9.42 -3.73
CA ILE A 50 1.97 -9.89 -3.03
C ILE A 50 1.65 -10.09 -1.55
N ALA A 51 0.97 -9.15 -0.90
CA ALA A 51 0.55 -9.31 0.50
C ALA A 51 -0.32 -10.56 0.71
N LEU A 52 -1.33 -10.76 -0.15
CA LEU A 52 -2.20 -11.94 -0.13
C LEU A 52 -1.40 -13.25 -0.31
N TYR A 53 -0.39 -13.25 -1.19
CA TYR A 53 0.46 -14.42 -1.40
C TYR A 53 1.25 -14.79 -0.13
N TYR A 54 1.79 -13.80 0.59
CA TYR A 54 2.46 -14.06 1.86
C TYR A 54 1.50 -14.65 2.90
N GLU A 55 0.31 -14.07 3.03
CA GLU A 55 -0.69 -14.57 3.96
C GLU A 55 -1.07 -16.02 3.67
N SER A 56 -1.34 -16.36 2.41
CA SER A 56 -1.74 -17.72 2.03
C SER A 56 -0.66 -18.78 2.24
N HIS A 57 0.63 -18.40 2.32
CA HIS A 57 1.74 -19.31 2.54
C HIS A 57 2.22 -19.37 3.99
N LEU A 58 1.92 -18.35 4.79
CA LEU A 58 2.52 -18.17 6.11
C LEU A 58 1.54 -18.26 7.27
N THR A 59 0.23 -18.29 7.01
CA THR A 59 -0.78 -18.46 8.04
C THR A 59 -1.97 -19.30 7.56
N GLU A 60 -2.41 -20.23 8.41
CA GLU A 60 -3.68 -20.94 8.23
C GLU A 60 -4.78 -20.38 9.14
N ASP A 61 -4.43 -19.49 10.07
CA ASP A 61 -5.37 -18.84 10.99
C ASP A 61 -6.36 -17.94 10.22
N GLU A 62 -7.65 -18.26 10.37
CA GLU A 62 -8.75 -17.56 9.71
C GLU A 62 -8.93 -16.12 10.22
N ASP A 63 -8.69 -15.85 11.51
CA ASP A 63 -8.81 -14.49 12.06
C ASP A 63 -7.74 -13.57 11.45
N LEU A 64 -6.53 -14.09 11.23
CA LEU A 64 -5.45 -13.37 10.56
C LEU A 64 -5.75 -13.12 9.08
N LYS A 65 -6.40 -14.06 8.39
CA LYS A 65 -6.84 -13.87 6.99
C LYS A 65 -7.93 -12.79 6.88
N VAL A 66 -8.87 -12.76 7.82
CA VAL A 66 -9.90 -11.71 7.89
C VAL A 66 -9.24 -10.34 8.09
N LEU A 67 -8.30 -10.22 9.03
CA LEU A 67 -7.55 -9.00 9.26
C LEU A 67 -6.75 -8.57 8.01
N GLY A 68 -6.05 -9.50 7.37
CA GLY A 68 -5.31 -9.24 6.13
C GLY A 68 -6.21 -8.70 5.02
N ASN A 69 -7.41 -9.26 4.87
CA ASN A 69 -8.40 -8.77 3.93
C ASN A 69 -8.85 -7.32 4.23
N GLN A 70 -9.13 -7.02 5.50
CA GLN A 70 -9.48 -5.65 5.93
C GLN A 70 -8.34 -4.66 5.63
N LEU A 71 -7.09 -5.05 5.87
CA LEU A 71 -5.92 -4.20 5.60
C LEU A 71 -5.72 -3.96 4.10
N ARG A 72 -5.91 -4.98 3.25
CA ARG A 72 -5.85 -4.81 1.79
C ARG A 72 -6.97 -3.92 1.27
N GLN A 73 -8.18 -4.03 1.83
CA GLN A 73 -9.26 -3.12 1.46
C GLN A 73 -8.92 -1.67 1.84
N ARG A 74 -8.42 -1.45 3.06
CA ARG A 74 -7.96 -0.10 3.49
C ARG A 74 -6.84 0.46 2.61
N LEU A 75 -5.94 -0.39 2.11
CA LEU A 75 -4.90 0.03 1.17
C LEU A 75 -5.53 0.53 -0.13
N LYS A 76 -6.50 -0.21 -0.68
CA LYS A 76 -7.24 0.18 -1.88
C LYS A 76 -7.99 1.50 -1.66
N ASP A 77 -8.70 1.62 -0.54
CA ASP A 77 -9.44 2.84 -0.20
C ASP A 77 -8.49 4.05 -0.09
N ALA A 78 -7.31 3.89 0.54
CA ALA A 78 -6.31 4.94 0.63
C ALA A 78 -5.79 5.40 -0.74
N VAL A 79 -5.60 4.47 -1.68
CA VAL A 79 -5.23 4.80 -3.07
C VAL A 79 -6.34 5.59 -3.75
N GLU A 80 -7.59 5.14 -3.64
CA GLU A 80 -8.74 5.83 -4.24
C GLU A 80 -8.95 7.24 -3.66
N THR A 81 -8.81 7.39 -2.34
CA THR A 81 -8.89 8.70 -1.68
C THR A 81 -7.80 9.64 -2.17
N LEU A 82 -6.57 9.14 -2.32
CA LEU A 82 -5.46 9.96 -2.81
C LEU A 82 -5.66 10.42 -4.26
N LEU A 83 -6.14 9.51 -5.12
CA LEU A 83 -6.46 9.83 -6.51
C LEU A 83 -7.58 10.88 -6.60
N LYS A 84 -8.63 10.76 -5.78
CA LYS A 84 -9.70 11.76 -5.68
C LYS A 84 -9.22 13.11 -5.18
N LEU A 85 -8.29 13.10 -4.21
CA LEU A 85 -7.69 14.33 -3.68
C LEU A 85 -6.88 15.06 -4.75
N LYS A 86 -6.04 14.34 -5.50
CA LYS A 86 -5.17 14.91 -6.54
C LYS A 86 -5.85 15.15 -7.89
N ASP A 87 -7.09 14.67 -8.05
CA ASP A 87 -7.82 14.65 -9.33
C ASP A 87 -7.03 13.94 -10.45
N GLU A 88 -6.41 12.82 -10.09
CA GLU A 88 -5.57 12.00 -10.98
C GLU A 88 -6.18 10.61 -11.20
N SER A 89 -5.96 10.03 -12.38
CA SER A 89 -6.45 8.68 -12.71
C SER A 89 -5.47 7.57 -12.32
N LYS A 90 -4.20 7.91 -12.09
CA LYS A 90 -3.13 6.97 -11.76
C LYS A 90 -2.15 7.59 -10.78
N LEU A 91 -1.65 6.79 -9.84
CA LEU A 91 -0.54 7.19 -8.96
C LEU A 91 0.70 7.50 -9.79
N LEU A 92 1.49 8.47 -9.32
CA LEU A 92 2.74 8.94 -9.92
C LEU A 92 2.56 9.62 -11.28
N SER A 93 1.36 10.14 -11.60
CA SER A 93 1.12 10.84 -12.87
C SER A 93 2.06 12.03 -13.07
N ASN A 94 2.45 12.70 -11.98
CA ASN A 94 3.37 13.85 -12.01
C ASN A 94 4.85 13.46 -11.85
N ASN A 95 5.18 12.17 -11.76
CA ASN A 95 6.55 11.69 -11.56
C ASN A 95 6.86 10.47 -12.44
N GLU A 96 6.97 10.73 -13.75
CA GLU A 96 7.23 9.71 -14.78
C GLU A 96 8.51 8.91 -14.52
N VAL A 97 9.57 9.57 -14.02
CA VAL A 97 10.85 8.91 -13.71
C VAL A 97 10.65 7.82 -12.67
N LEU A 98 9.88 8.11 -11.62
CA LEU A 98 9.59 7.14 -10.57
C LEU A 98 8.67 6.02 -11.07
N ASP A 99 7.64 6.34 -11.87
CA ASP A 99 6.76 5.32 -12.46
C ASP A 99 7.54 4.36 -13.36
N GLN A 100 8.41 4.86 -14.25
CA GLN A 100 9.28 4.04 -15.09
C GLN A 100 10.23 3.16 -14.25
N SER A 101 10.87 3.75 -13.24
CA SER A 101 11.73 2.99 -12.31
C SER A 101 10.98 1.87 -11.60
N MET A 102 9.71 2.08 -11.25
CA MET A 102 8.86 1.06 -10.64
C MET A 102 8.46 -0.03 -11.65
N GLN A 103 8.09 0.34 -12.88
CA GLN A 103 7.75 -0.61 -13.93
C GLN A 103 8.92 -1.53 -14.28
N VAL A 104 10.15 -1.01 -14.32
CA VAL A 104 11.34 -1.83 -14.57
C VAL A 104 11.63 -2.79 -13.42
N ARG A 105 11.45 -2.36 -12.16
CA ARG A 105 11.77 -3.18 -10.99
C ARG A 105 10.75 -4.27 -10.70
N LYS A 106 9.46 -4.02 -10.93
CA LYS A 106 8.36 -4.96 -10.60
C LYS A 106 8.59 -6.39 -11.13
N PRO A 107 8.97 -6.61 -12.40
CA PRO A 107 9.24 -7.94 -12.93
C PRO A 107 10.35 -8.72 -12.22
N TYR A 108 11.37 -8.02 -11.69
CA TYR A 108 12.47 -8.65 -10.97
C TYR A 108 12.15 -8.88 -9.49
N LEU A 109 11.31 -8.03 -8.89
CA LEU A 109 10.92 -8.16 -7.48
C LEU A 109 9.89 -9.28 -7.27
N LEU A 110 8.97 -9.48 -8.23
CA LEU A 110 7.94 -10.50 -8.11
C LEU A 110 8.49 -11.92 -7.85
N PRO A 111 9.44 -12.47 -8.64
CA PRO A 111 9.96 -13.81 -8.37
C PRO A 111 10.68 -13.90 -7.02
N LEU A 112 11.34 -12.82 -6.56
CA LEU A 112 11.97 -12.78 -5.25
C LEU A 112 10.93 -12.85 -4.12
N HIS A 113 9.82 -12.13 -4.26
CA HIS A 113 8.72 -12.19 -3.28
C HIS A 113 8.12 -13.59 -3.18
N LEU A 114 7.88 -14.25 -4.31
CA LEU A 114 7.33 -15.61 -4.34
C LEU A 114 8.30 -16.61 -3.70
N LEU A 115 9.57 -16.56 -4.11
CA LEU A 115 10.61 -17.42 -3.54
C LEU A 115 10.77 -17.21 -2.04
N GLN A 116 10.75 -15.96 -1.57
CA GLN A 116 10.90 -15.64 -0.16
C GLN A 116 9.76 -16.22 0.68
N ALA A 117 8.50 -16.07 0.26
CA ALA A 117 7.35 -16.61 1.00
C ALA A 117 7.41 -18.15 1.10
N GLU A 118 7.78 -18.84 0.01
CA GLU A 118 7.96 -20.29 0.01
C GLU A 118 9.10 -20.74 0.95
N LEU A 119 10.26 -20.06 0.89
CA LEU A 119 11.40 -20.36 1.77
C LEU A 119 11.05 -20.11 3.25
N MET A 120 10.30 -19.04 3.54
CA MET A 120 9.84 -18.74 4.89
C MET A 120 8.91 -19.83 5.42
N LYS A 121 7.98 -20.33 4.60
CA LYS A 121 7.09 -21.45 4.95
C LYS A 121 7.90 -22.70 5.31
N ARG A 122 8.75 -23.17 4.38
CA ARG A 122 9.60 -24.37 4.58
C ARG A 122 10.48 -24.26 5.83
N ARG A 123 11.03 -23.08 6.10
CA ARG A 123 11.85 -22.84 7.28
C ARG A 123 11.04 -22.95 8.57
N ARG A 124 9.80 -22.45 8.61
CA ARG A 124 8.92 -22.54 9.78
C ARG A 124 8.53 -23.99 10.05
N ASP A 125 8.15 -24.72 9.00
CA ASP A 125 7.79 -26.14 9.09
C ASP A 125 8.96 -26.96 9.64
N TYR A 126 10.16 -26.78 9.08
CA TYR A 126 11.38 -27.43 9.54
C TYR A 126 11.71 -27.15 11.02
N LEU A 127 11.51 -25.91 11.47
CA LEU A 127 11.74 -25.55 12.87
C LEU A 127 10.68 -26.15 13.80
N ALA A 128 9.42 -26.21 13.36
CA ALA A 128 8.35 -26.85 14.13
C ALA A 128 8.60 -28.35 14.29
N GLU A 129 9.04 -29.05 13.23
CA GLU A 129 9.39 -30.47 13.28
C GLU A 129 10.58 -30.78 14.19
N ARG A 130 11.54 -29.86 14.32
CA ARG A 130 12.72 -30.02 15.19
C ARG A 130 12.52 -29.58 16.64
N GLN A 131 11.46 -28.81 16.92
CA GLN A 131 11.12 -28.34 18.25
C GLN A 131 10.01 -29.17 18.91
N ALA A 132 9.35 -30.07 18.16
CA ALA A 132 8.45 -31.11 18.65
C ALA A 132 9.20 -32.36 19.09
#